data_AF-F6KG02-F1
#
_entry.id   AF-F6KG02-F1
#
_cell.length_a   1.000
_cell.length_b   1.000
_cell.length_c   1.000
_cell.angle_alpha   90.00
_cell.angle_beta   90.00
_cell.angle_gamma   90.00
#
_symmetry.space_group_name_H-M   'P 1'
#
loop_
_entity.id
_entity.type
_entity.pdbx_description
1 polymer ?
#
loop_
_entity_poly.entity_id
_entity_poly.type
_entity_poly.pdbx_seq_one_letter_code
_entity_poly.pdbx_strand_id
1 'polypeptide(L)'
;MSDLYNVISRAVEASGADHSINEKLTNVLKRELVDYVSIAHLKTKLSVLYEFEKNYLQLIAEYKEEIKFASSLQEDLRKERAKFFSETLKEVHQTLNESQVDNEVASKWIKELVGSYTKSLDLSGGLVEEHTLDTIACIRAEAKLNKPSIEPGNN
;
A
#
# COMPACT_ATOMS: atom_id res chain seq x y z
N MET A 1 19.90 22.59 -23.35
CA MET A 1 19.98 22.28 -24.80
C MET A 1 20.89 23.25 -25.56
N SER A 2 20.80 24.56 -25.32
CA SER A 2 21.72 25.57 -25.91
C SER A 2 23.20 25.29 -25.61
N ASP A 3 23.50 24.87 -24.38
CA ASP A 3 24.89 24.62 -23.96
C ASP A 3 25.53 23.42 -24.67
N LEU A 4 24.77 22.34 -24.91
CA LEU A 4 25.25 21.18 -25.65
C LEU A 4 25.60 21.54 -27.10
N TYR A 5 24.76 22.36 -27.74
CA TYR A 5 25.02 22.85 -29.10
C TYR A 5 26.25 23.74 -29.18
N ASN A 6 26.49 24.58 -28.16
CA ASN A 6 27.68 25.40 -28.07
C ASN A 6 28.95 24.57 -27.85
N VAL A 7 28.88 23.49 -27.07
CA VAL A 7 30.00 22.57 -26.85
C VAL A 7 30.33 21.78 -28.12
N ILE A 8 29.33 21.27 -28.84
CA ILE A 8 29.54 20.55 -30.11
C ILE A 8 30.19 21.47 -31.14
N SER A 9 29.69 22.70 -31.30
CA SER A 9 30.26 23.65 -32.26
C SER A 9 31.71 24.00 -31.94
N ARG A 10 32.05 24.26 -30.67
CA ARG A 10 33.44 24.54 -30.25
C ARG A 10 34.37 23.34 -30.44
N ALA A 11 33.89 22.12 -30.16
CA ALA A 11 34.69 20.91 -30.32
C ALA A 11 34.97 20.58 -31.79
N VAL A 12 34.01 20.82 -32.68
CA VAL A 12 34.17 20.64 -34.14
C VAL A 12 35.09 21.72 -34.72
N GLU A 13 34.95 22.97 -34.29
CA GLU A 13 35.88 24.05 -34.67
C GLU A 13 37.32 23.76 -34.24
N ALA A 14 37.51 23.23 -33.03
CA ALA A 14 38.82 22.83 -32.51
C ALA A 14 39.45 21.61 -33.24
N SER A 15 38.66 20.86 -34.03
CA SER A 15 39.13 19.74 -34.84
C SER A 15 39.89 20.18 -36.10
N GLY A 16 39.84 21.46 -36.47
CA GLY A 16 40.59 22.01 -37.61
C GLY A 16 40.12 21.54 -38.98
N ALA A 17 38.91 20.99 -39.10
CA ALA A 17 38.38 20.56 -40.40
C ALA A 17 37.90 21.77 -41.24
N ASP A 18 37.84 21.57 -42.56
CA ASP A 18 37.45 22.62 -43.51
C ASP A 18 35.99 23.08 -43.28
N HIS A 19 35.64 24.31 -43.67
CA HIS A 19 34.38 24.96 -43.28
C HIS A 19 33.13 24.13 -43.66
N SER A 20 33.15 23.54 -44.86
CA SER A 20 32.06 22.66 -45.34
C SER A 20 31.95 21.34 -44.56
N ILE A 21 33.08 20.83 -44.06
CA ILE A 21 33.14 19.59 -43.27
C ILE A 21 32.69 19.87 -41.83
N ASN A 22 33.12 21.01 -41.26
CA ASN A 22 32.69 21.45 -39.93
C ASN A 22 31.16 21.64 -39.85
N GLU A 23 30.55 22.25 -40.85
CA GLU A 23 29.10 22.46 -40.87
C GLU A 23 28.34 21.14 -40.96
N LYS A 24 28.77 20.23 -41.85
CA LYS A 24 28.17 18.89 -41.96
C LYS A 24 28.35 18.07 -40.68
N LEU A 25 29.55 18.05 -40.12
CA LEU A 25 29.88 17.28 -38.92
C LEU A 25 29.11 17.82 -37.70
N THR A 26 29.03 19.14 -37.55
CA THR A 26 28.24 19.79 -36.49
C THR A 26 26.78 19.39 -36.62
N ASN A 27 26.18 19.46 -37.80
CA ASN A 27 24.76 19.12 -37.98
C ASN A 27 24.45 17.64 -37.72
N VAL A 28 25.35 16.72 -38.09
CA VAL A 28 25.20 15.29 -37.80
C VAL A 28 25.33 15.02 -36.30
N LEU A 29 26.36 15.57 -35.65
CA LEU A 29 26.57 15.40 -34.21
C LEU A 29 25.45 16.02 -33.38
N LYS A 30 24.93 17.18 -33.80
CA LYS A 30 23.78 17.82 -33.18
C LYS A 30 22.54 16.93 -33.22
N ARG A 31 22.28 16.25 -34.34
CA ARG A 31 21.12 15.36 -34.48
C ARG A 31 21.29 14.09 -33.66
N GLU A 32 22.36 13.34 -33.92
CA GLU A 32 22.59 12.03 -33.30
C GLU A 32 22.75 12.12 -31.78
N LEU A 33 23.45 13.14 -31.28
CA LEU A 33 23.68 13.29 -29.84
C LEU A 33 22.40 13.77 -29.11
N VAL A 34 21.58 14.60 -29.75
CA VAL A 34 20.29 15.03 -29.19
C VAL A 34 19.32 13.87 -29.11
N ASP A 35 19.24 13.05 -30.16
CA ASP A 35 18.39 11.87 -30.16
C ASP A 35 18.87 10.88 -29.10
N TYR A 36 20.18 10.65 -28.97
CA TYR A 36 20.74 9.79 -27.94
C TYR A 36 20.46 10.30 -26.51
N VAL A 37 20.68 11.59 -26.24
CA VAL A 37 20.42 12.19 -24.92
C VAL A 37 18.92 12.18 -24.59
N SER A 38 18.06 12.44 -25.59
CA SER A 38 16.60 12.37 -25.44
C SER A 38 16.14 10.94 -25.12
N ILE A 39 16.66 9.94 -25.83
CA ILE A 39 16.37 8.52 -25.58
C ILE A 39 16.87 8.10 -24.20
N ALA A 40 18.09 8.50 -23.81
CA ALA A 40 18.64 8.21 -22.50
C ALA A 40 17.77 8.82 -21.38
N HIS A 41 17.35 10.07 -21.54
CA HIS A 41 16.46 10.76 -20.61
C HIS A 41 15.09 10.09 -20.49
N LEU A 42 14.49 9.71 -21.64
CA LEU A 42 13.22 8.97 -21.67
C LEU A 42 13.35 7.60 -20.99
N LYS A 43 14.47 6.90 -21.21
CA LYS A 43 14.74 5.60 -20.58
C LYS A 43 14.88 5.72 -19.07
N THR A 44 15.57 6.75 -18.58
CA THR A 44 15.67 7.04 -17.14
C THR A 44 14.29 7.35 -16.55
N LYS A 45 13.50 8.21 -17.20
CA LYS A 45 12.15 8.54 -16.75
C LYS A 45 11.24 7.31 -16.73
N LEU A 46 11.32 6.46 -17.76
CA LEU A 46 10.57 5.21 -17.84
C LEU A 46 10.99 4.24 -16.73
N SER A 47 12.29 4.14 -16.44
CA SER A 47 12.79 3.29 -15.35
C SER A 47 12.25 3.75 -13.99
N VAL A 48 12.21 5.05 -13.74
CA VAL A 48 11.65 5.60 -12.48
C VAL A 48 10.16 5.30 -12.37
N LEU A 49 9.40 5.49 -13.46
CA LEU A 49 7.96 5.18 -13.47
C LEU A 49 7.70 3.69 -13.30
N TYR A 50 8.48 2.84 -13.96
CA TYR A 50 8.36 1.40 -13.87
C TYR A 50 8.64 0.88 -12.45
N GLU A 51 9.73 1.32 -11.83
CA GLU A 51 10.04 0.92 -10.45
C GLU A 51 8.99 1.43 -9.46
N PHE A 52 8.47 2.65 -9.67
CA PHE A 52 7.37 3.17 -8.88
C PHE A 52 6.11 2.29 -8.98
N GLU A 53 5.67 1.97 -10.20
CA GLU A 53 4.46 1.17 -10.43
C GLU A 53 4.63 -0.26 -9.91
N LYS A 54 5.80 -0.86 -10.14
CA LYS A 54 6.15 -2.18 -9.62
C LYS A 54 6.10 -2.22 -8.10
N ASN A 55 6.67 -1.23 -7.42
CA ASN A 55 6.64 -1.15 -5.95
C ASN A 55 5.22 -0.96 -5.42
N TYR A 56 4.39 -0.14 -6.08
CA TYR A 56 2.99 0.01 -5.71
C TYR A 56 2.21 -1.30 -5.87
N LEU A 57 2.42 -2.02 -6.96
CA LEU A 57 1.79 -3.34 -7.17
C LEU A 57 2.26 -4.36 -6.14
N GLN A 58 3.53 -4.32 -5.76
CA GLN A 58 4.07 -5.20 -4.72
C GLN A 58 3.46 -4.89 -3.36
N LEU A 59 3.35 -3.61 -2.98
CA LEU A 59 2.66 -3.16 -1.78
C LEU A 59 1.21 -3.68 -1.76
N ILE A 60 0.47 -3.51 -2.85
CA ILE A 60 -0.91 -4.01 -2.97
C ILE A 60 -0.96 -5.54 -2.80
N ALA A 61 -0.03 -6.27 -3.42
CA ALA A 61 0.00 -7.72 -3.34
C ALA A 61 0.28 -8.22 -1.91
N GLU A 62 1.18 -7.57 -1.19
CA GLU A 62 1.59 -7.91 0.17
C GLU A 62 0.46 -7.69 1.17
N TYR A 63 -0.16 -6.51 1.14
CA TYR A 63 -1.22 -6.17 2.10
C TYR A 63 -2.59 -6.75 1.74
N LYS A 64 -2.80 -7.25 0.52
CA LYS A 64 -4.08 -7.88 0.13
C LYS A 64 -4.43 -9.06 1.01
N GLU A 65 -3.46 -9.92 1.32
CA GLU A 65 -3.72 -11.08 2.18
C GLU A 65 -3.93 -10.68 3.64
N GLU A 66 -3.25 -9.64 4.11
CA GLU A 66 -3.44 -9.11 5.47
C GLU A 66 -4.83 -8.44 5.64
N ILE A 67 -5.28 -7.68 4.64
CA ILE A 67 -6.64 -7.11 4.61
C ILE A 67 -7.71 -8.21 4.60
N LYS A 68 -7.49 -9.28 3.82
CA LYS A 68 -8.40 -10.44 3.81
C LYS A 68 -8.42 -11.14 5.16
N PHE A 69 -7.26 -11.36 5.76
CA PHE A 69 -7.14 -11.98 7.07
C PHE A 69 -7.90 -11.19 8.15
N ALA A 70 -7.72 -9.86 8.19
CA ALA A 70 -8.46 -8.99 9.08
C ALA A 70 -9.98 -9.07 8.84
N SER A 71 -10.40 -9.07 7.58
CA SER A 71 -11.83 -9.18 7.20
C SER A 71 -12.43 -10.53 7.63
N SER A 72 -11.72 -11.64 7.43
CA SER A 72 -12.19 -12.96 7.88
C SER A 72 -12.29 -13.03 9.40
N LEU A 73 -11.32 -12.45 10.12
CA LEU A 73 -11.33 -12.45 11.57
C LEU A 73 -12.50 -11.63 12.15
N GLN A 74 -12.81 -10.48 11.54
CA GLN A 74 -14.00 -9.69 11.88
C GLN A 74 -15.31 -10.42 11.56
N GLU A 75 -15.35 -11.16 10.45
CA GLU A 75 -16.51 -11.97 10.07
C GLU A 75 -16.74 -13.11 11.07
N ASP A 76 -15.69 -13.82 11.44
CA ASP A 76 -15.75 -14.90 12.43
C ASP A 76 -16.20 -14.39 13.79
N LEU A 77 -15.72 -13.22 14.22
CA LEU A 77 -16.15 -12.58 15.47
C LEU A 77 -17.65 -12.22 15.43
N ARG A 78 -18.16 -11.76 14.28
CA ARG A 78 -19.61 -11.54 14.08
C ARG A 78 -20.41 -12.84 14.12
N LYS A 79 -19.92 -13.91 13.48
CA LYS A 79 -20.57 -15.23 13.48
C LYS A 79 -20.62 -15.82 14.89
N GLU A 80 -19.52 -15.74 15.62
CA GLU A 80 -19.41 -16.24 16.99
C GLU A 80 -20.39 -15.50 17.92
N ARG A 81 -20.44 -14.17 17.81
CA ARG A 81 -21.41 -13.34 18.53
C ARG A 81 -22.85 -13.74 18.20
N ALA A 82 -23.18 -13.92 16.92
CA ALA A 82 -24.52 -14.33 16.51
C ALA A 82 -24.89 -15.70 17.08
N LYS A 83 -24.00 -16.68 16.96
CA LYS A 83 -24.18 -18.04 17.47
C LYS A 83 -24.39 -18.07 18.99
N PHE A 84 -23.61 -17.29 19.73
CA PHE A 84 -23.76 -17.20 21.18
C PHE A 84 -25.16 -16.73 21.60
N PHE A 85 -25.67 -15.67 20.97
CA PHE A 85 -26.99 -15.11 21.31
C PHE A 85 -28.15 -15.95 20.78
N SER A 86 -28.02 -16.63 19.63
CA SER A 86 -29.11 -17.41 19.03
C SER A 86 -29.22 -18.84 19.54
N GLU A 87 -28.08 -19.48 19.82
CA GLU A 87 -28.00 -20.91 20.16
C GLU A 87 -27.57 -21.09 21.62
N THR A 88 -26.34 -20.70 21.95
CA THR A 88 -25.72 -21.04 23.25
C THR A 88 -26.49 -20.45 24.42
N LEU A 89 -26.95 -19.19 24.33
CA LEU A 89 -27.74 -18.56 25.38
C LEU A 89 -29.08 -19.27 25.60
N LYS A 90 -29.69 -19.74 24.51
CA LYS A 90 -30.97 -20.47 24.55
C LYS A 90 -30.79 -21.85 25.18
N GLU A 91 -29.72 -22.56 24.83
CA GLU A 91 -29.36 -23.84 25.44
C GLU A 91 -29.09 -23.69 26.93
N VAL A 92 -28.29 -22.69 27.35
CA VAL A 92 -28.00 -22.44 28.76
C VAL A 92 -29.29 -22.12 29.55
N HIS A 93 -30.18 -21.30 28.99
CA HIS A 93 -31.47 -21.01 29.60
C HIS A 93 -32.34 -22.28 29.73
N GLN A 94 -32.32 -23.16 28.73
CA GLN A 94 -33.06 -24.41 28.76
C GLN A 94 -32.48 -25.38 29.82
N THR A 95 -31.16 -25.54 29.89
CA THR A 95 -30.49 -26.39 30.89
C THR A 95 -30.73 -25.90 32.32
N LEU A 96 -30.75 -24.58 32.55
CA LEU A 96 -31.07 -23.99 33.86
C LEU A 96 -32.51 -24.29 34.28
N ASN A 97 -33.46 -24.21 33.34
CA ASN A 97 -34.86 -24.59 33.57
C ASN A 97 -35.02 -26.09 33.87
N GLU A 98 -34.36 -26.96 33.09
CA GLU A 98 -34.41 -28.41 33.29
C GLU A 98 -33.80 -28.83 34.64
N SER A 99 -32.78 -28.11 35.10
CA SER A 99 -32.12 -28.33 36.39
C SER A 99 -32.89 -27.75 37.58
N GLN A 100 -34.07 -27.17 37.35
CA GLN A 100 -34.91 -26.53 38.38
C GLN A 100 -34.16 -25.48 39.22
N VAL A 101 -33.24 -24.74 38.59
CA VAL A 101 -32.55 -23.64 39.28
C VAL A 101 -33.54 -22.52 39.51
N ASP A 102 -33.48 -21.91 40.70
CA ASP A 102 -34.33 -20.78 41.05
C ASP A 102 -34.16 -19.64 40.04
N ASN A 103 -35.28 -19.00 39.68
CA ASN A 103 -35.33 -18.06 38.57
C ASN A 103 -34.49 -16.80 38.84
N GLU A 104 -34.39 -16.37 40.10
CA GLU A 104 -33.49 -15.28 40.51
C GLU A 104 -32.01 -15.64 40.29
N VAL A 105 -31.61 -16.86 40.65
CA VAL A 105 -30.23 -17.34 40.51
C VAL A 105 -29.88 -17.55 39.04
N ALA A 106 -30.77 -18.18 38.27
CA ALA A 106 -30.62 -18.39 36.84
C ALA A 106 -30.47 -17.05 36.09
N SER A 107 -31.32 -16.07 36.40
CA SER A 107 -31.25 -14.73 35.80
C SER A 107 -29.94 -14.03 36.11
N LYS A 108 -29.41 -14.18 37.33
CA LYS A 108 -28.12 -13.58 37.73
C LYS A 108 -26.95 -14.23 36.98
N TRP A 109 -26.90 -15.55 36.90
CA TRP A 109 -25.85 -16.27 36.18
C TRP A 109 -25.88 -15.99 34.68
N ILE A 110 -27.07 -15.92 34.06
CA ILE A 110 -27.20 -15.54 32.65
C ILE A 110 -26.66 -14.13 32.42
N LYS A 111 -26.99 -13.18 33.30
CA LYS A 111 -26.50 -11.80 33.20
C LYS A 111 -24.98 -11.71 33.33
N GLU A 112 -24.39 -12.46 34.26
CA GLU A 112 -22.94 -12.55 34.44
C GLU A 112 -22.26 -13.23 33.23
N LEU A 113 -22.84 -14.30 32.70
CA LEU A 113 -22.34 -15.00 31.51
C LEU A 113 -22.34 -14.08 30.29
N VAL A 114 -23.47 -13.41 30.01
CA VAL A 114 -23.59 -12.45 28.91
C VAL A 114 -22.59 -11.32 29.09
N GLY A 115 -22.44 -10.79 30.29
CA GLY A 115 -21.49 -9.71 30.60
C GLY A 115 -20.04 -10.13 30.38
N SER A 116 -19.64 -11.30 30.88
CA SER A 116 -18.29 -11.85 30.72
C SER A 116 -17.98 -12.14 29.26
N TYR A 117 -18.91 -12.78 28.55
CA TYR A 117 -18.73 -13.15 27.15
C TYR A 117 -18.66 -11.92 26.24
N THR A 118 -19.55 -10.94 26.46
CA THR A 118 -19.52 -9.66 25.73
C THR A 118 -18.19 -8.94 25.96
N LYS A 119 -17.71 -8.88 27.21
CA LYS A 119 -16.42 -8.25 27.53
C LYS A 119 -15.24 -8.95 26.84
N SER A 120 -15.26 -10.28 26.78
CA SER A 120 -14.23 -11.06 26.09
C SER A 120 -14.25 -10.81 24.58
N LEU A 121 -15.45 -10.80 23.98
CA LEU A 121 -15.62 -10.50 22.56
C LEU A 121 -15.22 -9.07 22.21
N ASP A 122 -15.58 -8.10 23.04
CA ASP A 122 -15.22 -6.70 22.83
C ASP A 122 -13.71 -6.49 22.93
N LEU A 123 -13.02 -7.20 23.84
CA LEU A 123 -11.55 -7.20 23.91
C LEU A 123 -10.92 -7.77 22.64
N SER A 124 -11.41 -8.93 22.18
CA SER A 124 -10.95 -9.54 20.93
C SER A 124 -11.22 -8.61 19.74
N GLY A 125 -12.39 -7.98 19.67
CA GLY A 125 -12.74 -7.00 18.64
C GLY A 125 -11.82 -5.78 18.64
N GLY A 126 -11.52 -5.24 19.82
CA GLY A 126 -10.60 -4.11 19.99
C GLY A 126 -9.19 -4.42 19.52
N LEU A 127 -8.67 -5.62 19.81
CA LEU A 127 -7.35 -6.05 19.35
C LEU A 127 -7.28 -6.16 17.82
N VAL A 128 -8.34 -6.67 17.20
CA VAL A 128 -8.42 -6.75 15.73
C VAL A 128 -8.48 -5.35 15.12
N GLU A 129 -9.24 -4.44 15.72
CA GLU A 129 -9.32 -3.05 15.26
C GLU A 129 -7.95 -2.35 15.36
N GLU A 130 -7.27 -2.48 16.50
CA GLU A 130 -5.91 -1.94 16.70
C GLU A 130 -4.94 -2.45 15.63
N HIS A 131 -4.88 -3.77 15.43
CA HIS A 131 -4.03 -4.37 14.40
C HIS A 131 -4.36 -3.82 13.01
N THR A 132 -5.64 -3.67 12.66
CA THR A 132 -6.01 -3.14 11.33
C THR A 132 -5.58 -1.68 11.14
N LEU A 133 -5.66 -0.87 12.19
CA LEU A 133 -5.21 0.53 12.15
C LEU A 133 -3.70 0.62 11.98
N ASP A 134 -2.94 -0.25 12.65
CA ASP A 134 -1.50 -0.34 12.53
C ASP A 134 -1.07 -0.79 11.12
N THR A 135 -1.71 -1.83 10.56
CA THR A 135 -1.46 -2.25 9.17
C THR A 135 -1.72 -1.09 8.20
N ILE A 136 -2.81 -0.33 8.36
CA ILE A 136 -3.10 0.86 7.52
C ILE A 136 -2.04 1.95 7.69
N ALA A 137 -1.54 2.15 8.90
CA ALA A 137 -0.47 3.11 9.17
C ALA A 137 0.84 2.71 8.49
N CYS A 138 1.20 1.42 8.52
CA CYS A 138 2.36 0.86 7.81
C CYS A 138 2.25 1.05 6.30
N ILE A 139 1.12 0.67 5.69
CA ILE A 139 0.83 0.89 4.26
C ILE A 139 1.06 2.36 3.88
N ARG A 140 0.54 3.29 4.70
CA ARG A 140 0.65 4.73 4.46
C ARG A 140 2.10 5.22 4.57
N ALA A 141 2.87 4.71 5.52
CA ALA A 141 4.27 5.08 5.70
C ALA A 141 5.12 4.62 4.50
N GLU A 142 4.94 3.37 4.07
CA GLU A 142 5.67 2.79 2.94
C GLU A 142 5.30 3.44 1.60
N ALA A 143 4.02 3.75 1.39
CA ALA A 143 3.58 4.50 0.21
C ALA A 143 4.18 5.91 0.14
N LYS A 144 4.39 6.58 1.29
CA LYS A 144 4.99 7.92 1.35
C LYS A 144 6.50 7.90 1.07
N LEU A 145 7.21 6.89 1.57
CA LEU A 145 8.65 6.70 1.33
C LEU A 145 8.97 6.47 -0.15
N ASN A 146 8.04 5.82 -0.89
CA ASN A 146 8.22 5.47 -2.29
C ASN A 146 7.72 6.53 -3.27
N LYS A 147 7.42 7.76 -2.82
CA LYS A 147 7.01 8.85 -3.73
C LYS A 147 8.19 9.26 -4.62
N PRO A 148 8.04 9.27 -5.96
CA PRO A 148 9.14 9.60 -6.84
C PRO A 148 9.46 11.09 -6.68
N SER A 149 10.69 11.38 -6.28
CA SER A 149 11.28 12.73 -6.27
C SER A 149 11.51 13.16 -7.72
N ILE A 150 10.44 13.50 -8.43
CA ILE A 150 10.55 14.24 -9.67
C ILE A 150 10.78 15.68 -9.25
N GLU A 151 12.04 16.09 -9.09
CA GLU A 151 12.33 17.52 -9.08
C GLU A 151 11.74 18.12 -10.35
N PRO A 152 10.96 19.22 -10.26
CA PRO A 152 10.52 19.91 -11.44
C PRO A 152 11.78 20.45 -12.11
N GLY A 153 12.19 19.81 -13.20
CA GLY A 153 13.35 20.23 -13.96
C GLY A 153 13.22 21.72 -14.25
N ASN A 154 14.19 22.50 -13.77
CA ASN A 154 14.34 23.90 -14.11
C ASN A 154 14.30 24.05 -15.63
N ASN A 155 13.35 24.88 -16.09
CA ASN A 155 13.23 25.35 -17.47
C ASN A 155 14.54 25.97 -17.97
#